data_AF-A0A180GN85-F1
#
_entry.id   AF-A0A180GN85-F1
#
_cell.length_a   1.000
_cell.length_b   1.000
_cell.length_c   1.000
_cell.angle_alpha   90.00
_cell.angle_beta   90.00
_cell.angle_gamma   90.00
#
_symmetry.space_group_name_H-M   'P 1'
#
loop_
_entity.id
_entity.type
_entity.pdbx_description
1 polymer ?
#
loop_
_entity_poly.entity_id
_entity_poly.type
_entity_poly.pdbx_seq_one_letter_code
_entity_poly.pdbx_strand_id
1 'polypeptide(L)'
;MSWFSVEPPQSQSATQPAVLVHPTSSRYQPGDLLGELKDEDTSWLAQSSGFVTETQTFYLTLPGGKLAMCQVIHSAIGLWYPQIQFTFRFVDQASGVHHWKSTNVTSFKTPPAPSGSSSVKYDRRSCKADQFSILLDPAQPDRYTVTGKHDDSVQVQFSVTRMADVPGWKLGHDARGGLTYFGRLASKEPSKGGPDYGAGGDGYLVHRFWPRCSVSGRLVVNGQTVELEGSRAIFVHAIQGMRPNLIASRWNFCNFQSVRPLDSSAGGAEETDPGVSLTLMEFTTVPGSYGPPQTISIGSIVVGDKLVGLCCSPNPSELVDSQTVHQAPLLHDLDTGYQAPSAIKFQWLAPVLNSSASAPTSAAAELVLDLQAKRLSDKESYVTKGLIEKVDVMAQIPYLVKKVISAVAGARPYIYTWLNPVSATITLPNAALPSGLAIKTEPADADSSKFVVHGHLFNEATFISDL
;
A
#
# COMPACT_ATOMS: atom_id res chain seq x y z
N MET A 1 -19.64 40.60 -25.81
CA MET A 1 -19.43 40.09 -24.44
C MET A 1 -19.03 38.63 -24.55
N SER A 2 -17.73 38.34 -24.43
CA SER A 2 -17.15 37.00 -24.48
C SER A 2 -16.76 36.62 -23.05
N TRP A 3 -17.24 35.48 -22.57
CA TRP A 3 -17.03 34.98 -21.19
C TRP A 3 -15.89 33.94 -21.06
N PHE A 4 -15.01 33.88 -22.05
CA PHE A 4 -13.83 33.01 -21.99
C PHE A 4 -12.58 33.79 -22.40
N SER A 5 -12.04 34.54 -21.44
CA SER A 5 -10.63 34.89 -21.42
C SER A 5 -10.18 34.89 -19.96
N VAL A 6 -9.46 33.86 -19.57
CA VAL A 6 -8.66 33.88 -18.34
C VAL A 6 -7.24 34.16 -18.84
N GLU A 7 -6.86 35.43 -18.86
CA GLU A 7 -5.45 35.80 -18.95
C GLU A 7 -4.72 35.22 -17.73
N PRO A 8 -3.49 34.69 -17.90
CA PRO A 8 -2.68 34.32 -16.75
C PRO A 8 -2.40 35.58 -15.92
N PRO A 9 -2.51 35.54 -14.59
CA PRO A 9 -2.21 36.71 -13.77
C PRO A 9 -0.75 37.14 -13.99
N GLN A 10 -0.57 38.39 -14.41
CA GLN A 10 0.74 39.02 -14.48
C GLN A 10 1.39 39.02 -13.08
N SER A 11 2.67 38.65 -13.06
CA SER A 11 3.49 38.46 -11.86
C SER A 11 3.69 39.78 -11.10
N GLN A 12 3.01 39.92 -9.96
CA GLN A 12 3.42 40.82 -8.89
C GLN A 12 3.22 40.14 -7.53
N SER A 13 4.22 39.38 -7.09
CA SER A 13 4.78 39.42 -5.73
C SER A 13 5.89 38.38 -5.59
N ALA A 14 6.98 38.75 -4.91
CA ALA A 14 8.07 37.85 -4.53
C ALA A 14 7.68 37.00 -3.30
N THR A 15 6.46 36.45 -3.28
CA THR A 15 6.06 35.50 -2.24
C THR A 15 6.21 34.08 -2.79
N GLN A 16 6.89 33.22 -2.04
CA GLN A 16 6.94 31.79 -2.37
C GLN A 16 5.50 31.29 -2.52
N PRO A 17 5.19 30.47 -3.55
CA PRO A 17 3.86 29.93 -3.73
C PRO A 17 3.46 29.16 -2.46
N ALA A 18 2.24 29.40 -1.96
CA ALA A 18 1.77 28.76 -0.75
C ALA A 18 1.83 27.23 -0.88
N VAL A 19 2.47 26.57 0.08
CA VAL A 19 2.46 25.11 0.19
C VAL A 19 1.10 24.69 0.73
N LEU A 20 0.31 23.99 -0.08
CA LEU A 20 -1.07 23.59 0.21
C LEU A 20 -1.23 22.06 0.32
N VAL A 21 -0.12 21.35 0.49
CA VAL A 21 -0.11 19.95 0.88
C VAL A 21 0.28 19.90 2.35
N HIS A 22 -0.48 19.14 3.14
CA HIS A 22 -0.26 18.98 4.58
C HIS A 22 -0.03 17.49 4.86
N PRO A 23 1.22 17.00 4.69
CA PRO A 23 1.54 15.59 4.87
C PRO A 23 1.18 15.10 6.26
N THR A 24 0.69 13.87 6.37
CA THR A 24 0.58 13.21 7.68
C THR A 24 1.95 13.01 8.33
N SER A 25 3.02 12.88 7.52
CA SER A 25 4.39 12.59 7.96
C SER A 25 5.05 13.70 8.76
N SER A 26 4.66 14.96 8.52
CA SER A 26 5.27 16.13 9.17
C SER A 26 4.54 16.57 10.43
N ARG A 27 3.38 15.97 10.76
CA ARG A 27 2.51 16.41 11.86
C ARG A 27 2.92 15.85 13.22
N TYR A 28 3.52 14.67 13.24
CA TYR A 28 3.75 13.91 14.47
C TYR A 28 5.24 13.83 14.80
N GLN A 29 5.56 13.96 16.08
CA GLN A 29 6.90 13.71 16.60
C GLN A 29 7.21 12.21 16.57
N PRO A 30 8.49 11.79 16.58
CA PRO A 30 8.89 10.38 16.52
C PRO A 30 8.17 9.45 17.52
N GLY A 31 7.90 9.92 18.74
CA GLY A 31 7.19 9.14 19.77
C GLY A 31 5.69 8.96 19.53
N ASP A 32 5.09 9.78 18.66
CA ASP A 32 3.63 9.84 18.44
C ASP A 32 3.22 9.30 17.06
N LEU A 33 4.15 8.65 16.34
CA LEU A 33 3.89 8.13 14.99
C LEU A 33 2.89 6.98 14.96
N LEU A 34 2.83 6.16 16.02
CA LEU A 34 1.92 5.02 16.08
C LEU A 34 0.50 5.48 16.41
N GLY A 35 -0.41 5.34 15.44
CA GLY A 35 -1.83 5.25 15.69
C GLY A 35 -2.31 3.83 15.45
N GLU A 36 -2.58 3.08 16.51
CA GLU A 36 -3.25 1.78 16.36
C GLU A 36 -4.65 1.99 15.74
N LEU A 37 -5.01 1.13 14.77
CA LEU A 37 -6.28 1.25 14.07
C LEU A 37 -7.44 0.96 15.00
N LYS A 38 -8.40 1.87 15.00
CA LYS A 38 -9.69 1.69 15.66
C LYS A 38 -10.73 1.15 14.68
N ASP A 39 -11.88 0.75 15.20
CA ASP A 39 -12.97 0.18 14.40
C ASP A 39 -13.41 1.11 13.26
N GLU A 40 -13.49 2.41 13.54
CA GLU A 40 -13.85 3.44 12.56
C GLU A 40 -12.79 3.67 11.47
N ASP A 41 -11.52 3.32 11.72
CA ASP A 41 -10.45 3.50 10.75
C ASP A 41 -10.57 2.50 9.58
N THR A 42 -11.12 1.32 9.84
CA THR A 42 -11.31 0.26 8.83
C THR A 42 -12.76 0.13 8.36
N SER A 43 -13.64 1.02 8.83
CA SER A 43 -15.02 1.09 8.39
C SER A 43 -15.12 1.73 7.00
N TRP A 44 -15.85 1.08 6.09
CA TRP A 44 -16.12 1.60 4.75
C TRP A 44 -16.79 2.97 4.83
N LEU A 45 -16.26 3.96 4.12
CA LEU A 45 -16.94 5.23 3.87
C LEU A 45 -18.09 5.02 2.87
N ALA A 46 -17.82 4.27 1.80
CA ALA A 46 -18.73 3.90 0.72
C ALA A 46 -19.57 5.10 0.23
N GLN A 47 -18.89 6.19 -0.08
CA GLN A 47 -19.55 7.46 -0.42
C GLN A 47 -20.32 7.35 -1.75
N SER A 48 -21.56 7.83 -1.79
CA SER A 48 -22.41 7.70 -2.98
C SER A 48 -22.12 8.72 -4.07
N SER A 49 -21.42 9.82 -3.76
CA SER A 49 -21.18 10.93 -4.68
C SER A 49 -19.90 11.69 -4.35
N GLY A 50 -19.24 12.24 -5.37
CA GLY A 50 -18.09 13.14 -5.23
C GLY A 50 -16.92 12.70 -6.09
N PHE A 51 -15.72 12.80 -5.54
CA PHE A 51 -14.49 12.26 -6.13
C PHE A 51 -13.78 11.44 -5.06
N VAL A 52 -14.37 10.29 -4.71
CA VAL A 52 -13.83 9.41 -3.68
C VAL A 52 -13.63 8.02 -4.25
N THR A 53 -12.41 7.52 -4.18
CA THR A 53 -12.08 6.12 -4.44
C THR A 53 -11.58 5.52 -3.14
N GLU A 54 -12.27 4.49 -2.67
CA GLU A 54 -11.93 3.75 -1.47
C GLU A 54 -11.60 2.31 -1.84
N THR A 55 -10.52 1.78 -1.29
CA THR A 55 -10.09 0.41 -1.55
C THR A 55 -9.83 -0.37 -0.27
N GLN A 56 -10.16 -1.65 -0.30
CA GLN A 56 -9.60 -2.64 0.61
C GLN A 56 -8.86 -3.67 -0.23
N THR A 57 -7.58 -3.85 0.07
CA THR A 57 -6.69 -4.74 -0.69
C THR A 57 -6.01 -5.71 0.26
N PHE A 58 -6.09 -7.00 -0.07
CA PHE A 58 -5.36 -8.07 0.57
C PHE A 58 -4.31 -8.58 -0.41
N TYR A 59 -3.03 -8.36 -0.11
CA TYR A 59 -1.93 -8.99 -0.82
C TYR A 59 -1.45 -10.18 0.00
N LEU A 60 -1.43 -11.37 -0.60
CA LEU A 60 -0.97 -12.60 -0.01
C LEU A 60 0.34 -13.00 -0.68
N THR A 61 1.43 -13.04 0.08
CA THR A 61 2.70 -13.63 -0.32
C THR A 61 2.68 -15.09 0.12
N LEU A 62 2.76 -16.00 -0.84
CA LEU A 62 2.70 -17.45 -0.60
C LEU A 62 4.10 -18.07 -0.60
N PRO A 63 4.30 -19.24 0.05
CA PRO A 63 5.51 -20.03 -0.10
C PRO A 63 5.90 -20.26 -1.57
N GLY A 64 7.20 -20.23 -1.84
CA GLY A 64 7.75 -20.34 -3.19
C GLY A 64 7.60 -19.08 -4.05
N GLY A 65 7.25 -17.94 -3.44
CA GLY A 65 7.28 -16.65 -4.11
C GLY A 65 6.12 -16.35 -5.03
N LYS A 66 4.97 -16.97 -4.77
CA LYS A 66 3.73 -16.69 -5.47
C LYS A 66 3.01 -15.52 -4.81
N LEU A 67 2.19 -14.82 -5.58
CA LEU A 67 1.37 -13.72 -5.11
C LEU A 67 -0.10 -14.01 -5.40
N ALA A 68 -0.97 -13.76 -4.43
CA ALA A 68 -2.38 -13.54 -4.68
C ALA A 68 -2.76 -12.13 -4.23
N MET A 69 -3.63 -11.46 -4.96
CA MET A 69 -4.21 -10.17 -4.59
C MET A 69 -5.72 -10.28 -4.68
N CYS A 70 -6.41 -9.77 -3.67
CA CYS A 70 -7.85 -9.63 -3.65
C CYS A 70 -8.19 -8.20 -3.25
N GLN A 71 -8.87 -7.47 -4.12
CA GLN A 71 -9.15 -6.04 -3.95
C GLN A 71 -10.62 -5.75 -4.21
N VAL A 72 -11.20 -4.90 -3.36
CA VAL A 72 -12.46 -4.22 -3.63
C VAL A 72 -12.17 -2.74 -3.84
N ILE A 73 -12.68 -2.19 -4.94
CA ILE A 73 -12.61 -0.76 -5.26
C ILE A 73 -14.03 -0.22 -5.24
N HIS A 74 -14.30 0.75 -4.37
CA HIS A 74 -15.54 1.52 -4.34
C HIS A 74 -15.25 2.93 -4.87
N SER A 75 -15.71 3.25 -6.07
CA SER A 75 -15.41 4.52 -6.73
C SER A 75 -16.66 5.36 -6.99
N ALA A 76 -16.71 6.54 -6.38
CA ALA A 76 -17.80 7.51 -6.48
C ALA A 76 -17.53 8.64 -7.50
N ILE A 77 -16.57 8.44 -8.43
CA ILE A 77 -16.07 9.49 -9.32
C ILE A 77 -17.16 9.97 -10.30
N GLY A 78 -17.71 11.16 -10.06
CA GLY A 78 -18.45 11.95 -11.05
C GLY A 78 -19.74 11.32 -11.63
N LEU A 79 -20.24 10.26 -11.02
CA LEU A 79 -21.45 9.54 -11.45
C LEU A 79 -22.54 9.63 -10.38
N TRP A 80 -23.80 9.48 -10.81
CA TRP A 80 -24.97 9.44 -9.93
C TRP A 80 -24.96 8.23 -8.97
N TYR A 81 -24.21 7.18 -9.30
CA TYR A 81 -24.03 5.98 -8.49
C TYR A 81 -22.56 5.51 -8.53
N PRO A 82 -22.02 4.99 -7.42
CA PRO A 82 -20.65 4.49 -7.38
C PRO A 82 -20.48 3.25 -8.27
N GLN A 83 -19.30 3.11 -8.87
CA GLN A 83 -18.85 1.89 -9.55
C GLN A 83 -18.01 1.08 -8.58
N ILE A 84 -18.36 -0.19 -8.42
CA ILE A 84 -17.71 -1.06 -7.46
C ILE A 84 -17.14 -2.26 -8.21
N GLN A 85 -15.87 -2.52 -7.98
CA GLN A 85 -15.13 -3.60 -8.65
C GLN A 85 -14.56 -4.55 -7.61
N PHE A 86 -14.67 -5.84 -7.91
CA PHE A 86 -13.91 -6.88 -7.26
C PHE A 86 -12.79 -7.29 -8.21
N THR A 87 -11.55 -7.27 -7.74
CA THR A 87 -10.37 -7.58 -8.53
C THR A 87 -9.59 -8.70 -7.85
N PHE A 88 -9.24 -9.72 -8.61
CA PHE A 88 -8.39 -10.82 -8.20
C PHE A 88 -7.18 -10.95 -9.11
N ARG A 89 -6.00 -11.12 -8.52
CA ARG A 89 -4.77 -11.43 -9.24
C ARG A 89 -4.09 -12.64 -8.60
N PHE A 90 -3.57 -13.55 -9.41
CA PHE A 90 -2.70 -14.64 -8.98
C PHE A 90 -1.49 -14.71 -9.89
N VAL A 91 -0.30 -14.85 -9.31
CA VAL A 91 0.97 -14.89 -10.02
C VAL A 91 1.83 -16.01 -9.45
N ASP A 92 2.27 -16.90 -10.32
CA ASP A 92 3.32 -17.87 -10.08
C ASP A 92 4.30 -17.80 -11.25
N GLN A 93 5.39 -17.05 -11.06
CA GLN A 93 6.39 -16.84 -12.10
C GLN A 93 7.15 -18.12 -12.46
N ALA A 94 7.30 -19.06 -11.51
CA ALA A 94 8.01 -20.32 -11.75
C ALA A 94 7.26 -21.23 -12.72
N SER A 95 5.91 -21.23 -12.66
CA SER A 95 5.06 -21.96 -13.60
C SER A 95 4.57 -21.12 -14.78
N GLY A 96 4.92 -19.82 -14.84
CA GLY A 96 4.46 -18.89 -15.88
C GLY A 96 2.97 -18.55 -15.78
N VAL A 97 2.34 -18.76 -14.63
CA VAL A 97 0.92 -18.48 -14.42
C VAL A 97 0.73 -17.04 -13.98
N HIS A 98 -0.08 -16.30 -14.74
CA HIS A 98 -0.56 -14.97 -14.38
C HIS A 98 -2.04 -14.89 -14.71
N HIS A 99 -2.87 -14.82 -13.66
CA HIS A 99 -4.31 -14.67 -13.79
C HIS A 99 -4.71 -13.32 -13.20
N TRP A 100 -5.30 -12.44 -14.00
CA TRP A 100 -5.87 -11.16 -13.55
C TRP A 100 -7.33 -11.09 -13.96
N LYS A 101 -8.20 -10.75 -13.02
CA LYS A 101 -9.62 -10.52 -13.30
C LYS A 101 -10.17 -9.36 -12.49
N SER A 102 -10.94 -8.49 -13.14
CA SER A 102 -11.72 -7.46 -12.48
C SER A 102 -13.17 -7.56 -12.96
N THR A 103 -14.11 -7.45 -12.04
CA THR A 103 -15.55 -7.60 -12.32
C THR A 103 -16.32 -6.52 -11.60
N ASN A 104 -17.17 -5.81 -12.33
CA ASN A 104 -18.14 -4.89 -11.71
C ASN A 104 -19.13 -5.72 -10.88
N VAL A 105 -19.40 -5.27 -9.65
CA VAL A 105 -20.26 -6.00 -8.72
C VAL A 105 -21.65 -5.39 -8.62
N THR A 106 -22.59 -6.20 -8.16
CA THR A 106 -23.98 -5.81 -7.94
C THR A 106 -24.37 -5.97 -6.48
N SER A 107 -25.39 -5.23 -6.05
CA SER A 107 -25.98 -5.36 -4.71
C SER A 107 -25.00 -5.14 -3.54
N PHE A 108 -23.99 -4.28 -3.73
CA PHE A 108 -23.01 -3.98 -2.68
C PHE A 108 -23.68 -3.39 -1.43
N LYS A 109 -23.33 -3.91 -0.26
CA LYS A 109 -23.84 -3.47 1.05
C LYS A 109 -22.71 -3.42 2.08
N THR A 110 -22.72 -2.35 2.87
CA THR A 110 -21.90 -2.20 4.08
C THR A 110 -22.68 -1.37 5.12
N PRO A 111 -22.92 -1.88 6.35
CA PRO A 111 -22.71 -3.28 6.74
C PRO A 111 -23.62 -4.24 5.96
N PRO A 112 -23.20 -5.48 5.70
CA PRO A 112 -24.09 -6.50 5.17
C PRO A 112 -25.09 -6.98 6.22
N ALA A 113 -26.27 -7.41 5.78
CA ALA A 113 -27.21 -8.12 6.65
C ALA A 113 -26.61 -9.48 7.08
N PRO A 114 -26.99 -10.00 8.26
CA PRO A 114 -26.62 -11.36 8.66
C PRO A 114 -26.99 -12.37 7.57
N SER A 115 -26.13 -13.38 7.36
CA SER A 115 -26.35 -14.41 6.34
C SER A 115 -26.83 -15.71 7.00
N GLY A 116 -27.96 -16.26 6.53
CA GLY A 116 -28.49 -17.55 7.01
C GLY A 116 -28.92 -17.51 8.48
N SER A 117 -28.58 -18.54 9.25
CA SER A 117 -28.87 -18.65 10.69
C SER A 117 -27.85 -17.93 11.59
N SER A 118 -26.86 -17.25 11.01
CA SER A 118 -25.84 -16.52 11.79
C SER A 118 -26.46 -15.36 12.55
N SER A 119 -26.23 -15.29 13.85
CA SER A 119 -26.62 -14.17 14.71
C SER A 119 -25.61 -13.02 14.69
N VAL A 120 -24.53 -13.11 13.91
CA VAL A 120 -23.47 -12.10 13.87
C VAL A 120 -24.01 -10.81 13.26
N LYS A 121 -23.89 -9.72 14.03
CA LYS A 121 -24.26 -8.37 13.59
C LYS A 121 -23.02 -7.66 13.06
N TYR A 122 -22.81 -7.74 11.74
CA TYR A 122 -21.71 -7.07 11.08
C TYR A 122 -21.81 -5.54 11.15
N ASP A 123 -20.67 -4.88 11.17
CA ASP A 123 -20.54 -3.43 11.07
C ASP A 123 -19.91 -3.00 9.73
N ARG A 124 -19.58 -1.71 9.62
CA ARG A 124 -19.07 -1.11 8.37
C ARG A 124 -17.65 -1.57 8.01
N ARG A 125 -16.97 -2.36 8.83
CA ARG A 125 -15.71 -3.03 8.43
C ARG A 125 -15.98 -4.20 7.47
N SER A 126 -17.21 -4.71 7.46
CA SER A 126 -17.66 -5.75 6.55
C SER A 126 -18.32 -5.17 5.30
N CYS A 127 -18.22 -5.88 4.18
CA CYS A 127 -18.97 -5.60 2.97
C CYS A 127 -19.35 -6.89 2.22
N LYS A 128 -20.43 -6.83 1.45
CA LYS A 128 -20.91 -7.95 0.63
C LYS A 128 -21.49 -7.44 -0.67
N ALA A 129 -21.28 -8.18 -1.75
CA ALA A 129 -21.92 -8.03 -3.04
C ALA A 129 -22.36 -9.42 -3.54
N ASP A 130 -22.98 -9.51 -4.72
CA ASP A 130 -23.38 -10.80 -5.28
C ASP A 130 -22.17 -11.69 -5.63
N GLN A 131 -21.02 -11.08 -5.93
CA GLN A 131 -19.80 -11.75 -6.38
C GLN A 131 -18.85 -12.11 -5.22
N PHE A 132 -18.96 -11.45 -4.07
CA PHE A 132 -18.02 -11.63 -2.96
C PHE A 132 -18.63 -11.26 -1.60
N SER A 133 -17.96 -11.69 -0.54
CA SER A 133 -18.19 -11.29 0.84
C SER A 133 -16.85 -11.10 1.55
N ILE A 134 -16.68 -9.97 2.23
CA ILE A 134 -15.56 -9.68 3.14
C ILE A 134 -16.18 -9.37 4.49
N LEU A 135 -16.02 -10.29 5.43
CA LEU A 135 -16.71 -10.25 6.72
C LEU A 135 -15.70 -10.22 7.85
N LEU A 136 -15.93 -9.35 8.82
CA LEU A 136 -15.24 -9.27 10.10
C LEU A 136 -16.31 -9.27 11.18
N ASP A 137 -16.22 -10.23 12.09
CA ASP A 137 -17.08 -10.27 13.28
C ASP A 137 -16.59 -9.21 14.26
N PRO A 138 -17.41 -8.23 14.68
CA PRO A 138 -16.99 -7.25 15.69
C PRO A 138 -16.54 -7.89 17.01
N ALA A 139 -16.96 -9.11 17.32
CA ALA A 139 -16.48 -9.89 18.46
C ALA A 139 -15.08 -10.51 18.25
N GLN A 140 -14.60 -10.58 17.00
CA GLN A 140 -13.27 -11.06 16.61
C GLN A 140 -12.63 -10.06 15.60
N PRO A 141 -12.25 -8.85 16.06
CA PRO A 141 -11.86 -7.73 15.19
C PRO A 141 -10.43 -7.84 14.62
N ASP A 142 -9.81 -9.00 14.76
CA ASP A 142 -8.49 -9.37 14.26
C ASP A 142 -8.56 -10.21 12.98
N ARG A 143 -9.75 -10.64 12.54
CA ARG A 143 -9.90 -11.55 11.41
C ARG A 143 -10.90 -11.06 10.36
N TYR A 144 -10.43 -11.00 9.11
CA TYR A 144 -11.29 -10.93 7.94
C TYR A 144 -11.47 -12.33 7.32
N THR A 145 -12.69 -12.63 6.89
CA THR A 145 -13.00 -13.78 6.04
C THR A 145 -13.43 -13.28 4.67
N VAL A 146 -12.73 -13.73 3.64
CA VAL A 146 -12.92 -13.33 2.25
C VAL A 146 -13.40 -14.53 1.46
N THR A 147 -14.57 -14.39 0.86
CA THR A 147 -15.13 -15.36 -0.09
C THR A 147 -15.50 -14.65 -1.37
N GLY A 148 -15.27 -15.26 -2.52
CA GLY A 148 -15.67 -14.67 -3.79
C GLY A 148 -15.56 -15.64 -4.94
N LYS A 149 -16.19 -15.29 -6.05
CA LYS A 149 -16.14 -16.06 -7.29
C LYS A 149 -16.04 -15.11 -8.48
N HIS A 150 -15.05 -15.32 -9.33
CA HIS A 150 -15.03 -14.72 -10.68
C HIS A 150 -15.30 -15.82 -11.68
N ASP A 151 -16.53 -15.87 -12.18
CA ASP A 151 -17.07 -16.97 -12.99
C ASP A 151 -16.54 -18.35 -12.56
N ASP A 152 -16.34 -19.29 -13.48
CA ASP A 152 -15.84 -20.62 -13.12
C ASP A 152 -14.31 -20.70 -13.06
N SER A 153 -13.59 -19.62 -13.41
CA SER A 153 -12.12 -19.60 -13.43
C SER A 153 -11.50 -19.35 -12.06
N VAL A 154 -12.17 -18.61 -11.17
CA VAL A 154 -11.63 -18.32 -9.82
C VAL A 154 -12.66 -18.50 -8.72
N GLN A 155 -12.27 -19.24 -7.69
CA GLN A 155 -12.95 -19.24 -6.39
C GLN A 155 -11.97 -18.80 -5.30
N VAL A 156 -12.42 -17.89 -4.45
CA VAL A 156 -11.65 -17.31 -3.35
C VAL A 156 -12.31 -17.73 -2.05
N GLN A 157 -11.56 -18.35 -1.14
CA GLN A 157 -12.04 -18.67 0.20
C GLN A 157 -10.88 -18.68 1.18
N PHE A 158 -10.66 -17.56 1.87
CA PHE A 158 -9.57 -17.45 2.83
C PHE A 158 -9.92 -16.56 4.02
N SER A 159 -9.09 -16.65 5.05
CA SER A 159 -9.09 -15.70 6.15
C SER A 159 -7.73 -15.06 6.32
N VAL A 160 -7.72 -13.78 6.69
CA VAL A 160 -6.53 -13.02 7.08
C VAL A 160 -6.69 -12.66 8.55
N THR A 161 -5.76 -13.10 9.39
CA THR A 161 -5.79 -12.85 10.84
C THR A 161 -4.56 -12.04 11.24
N ARG A 162 -4.80 -10.90 11.88
CA ARG A 162 -3.75 -10.01 12.37
C ARG A 162 -2.92 -10.73 13.44
N MET A 163 -1.61 -10.56 13.40
CA MET A 163 -0.72 -11.13 14.41
C MET A 163 -0.81 -10.34 15.71
N ALA A 164 -0.70 -11.01 16.86
CA ALA A 164 -0.96 -10.43 18.18
C ALA A 164 -0.06 -9.21 18.47
N ASP A 165 1.24 -9.32 18.20
CA ASP A 165 2.23 -8.26 18.43
C ASP A 165 2.44 -7.34 17.21
N VAL A 166 1.57 -7.44 16.21
CA VAL A 166 1.58 -6.59 15.00
C VAL A 166 0.24 -5.86 14.88
N PRO A 167 0.02 -4.78 15.67
CA PRO A 167 -1.20 -4.01 15.56
C PRO A 167 -1.35 -3.45 14.15
N GLY A 168 -2.61 -3.29 13.73
CA GLY A 168 -2.91 -2.50 12.54
C GLY A 168 -2.58 -1.05 12.84
N TRP A 169 -2.03 -0.31 11.88
CA TRP A 169 -1.58 1.06 12.11
C TRP A 169 -2.01 2.05 11.03
N LYS A 170 -2.12 3.31 11.46
CA LYS A 170 -2.09 4.55 10.68
C LYS A 170 -1.03 5.47 11.28
N LEU A 171 -0.50 6.40 10.50
CA LEU A 171 0.51 7.33 11.00
C LEU A 171 -0.15 8.43 11.85
N GLY A 172 0.03 8.39 13.16
CA GLY A 172 -0.55 9.32 14.14
C GLY A 172 -1.82 8.79 14.82
N HIS A 173 -1.94 9.09 16.12
CA HIS A 173 -2.95 8.50 17.00
C HIS A 173 -4.30 9.23 17.04
N ASP A 174 -4.37 10.46 16.52
CA ASP A 174 -5.54 11.33 16.59
C ASP A 174 -6.52 11.13 15.41
N ALA A 175 -7.55 11.98 15.34
CA ALA A 175 -8.54 11.99 14.27
C ALA A 175 -7.93 12.30 12.88
N ARG A 176 -6.78 12.96 12.83
CA ARG A 176 -6.06 13.30 11.59
C ARG A 176 -5.01 12.25 11.23
N GLY A 177 -4.85 11.21 12.05
CA GLY A 177 -3.94 10.11 11.81
C GLY A 177 -4.14 9.46 10.45
N GLY A 178 -3.05 9.23 9.72
CA GLY A 178 -3.01 8.66 8.38
C GLY A 178 -3.47 9.60 7.26
N LEU A 179 -3.98 10.80 7.57
CA LEU A 179 -4.55 11.74 6.60
C LEU A 179 -3.52 12.79 6.17
N THR A 180 -3.18 12.75 4.88
CA THR A 180 -2.55 13.87 4.17
C THR A 180 -3.63 14.72 3.53
N TYR A 181 -3.61 16.04 3.79
CA TYR A 181 -4.63 16.96 3.28
C TYR A 181 -4.12 17.83 2.13
N PHE A 182 -5.06 18.25 1.29
CA PHE A 182 -4.83 19.16 0.16
C PHE A 182 -5.71 20.40 0.27
N GLY A 183 -5.18 21.53 -0.18
CA GLY A 183 -5.84 22.83 -0.14
C GLY A 183 -5.65 23.55 1.20
N ARG A 184 -6.55 24.49 1.51
CA ARG A 184 -6.52 25.20 2.79
C ARG A 184 -6.99 24.29 3.91
N LEU A 185 -6.27 24.26 5.04
CA LEU A 185 -6.73 23.55 6.24
C LEU A 185 -7.82 24.32 6.96
N ALA A 186 -8.89 23.62 7.31
CA ALA A 186 -9.88 24.11 8.26
C ALA A 186 -9.26 24.23 9.65
N SER A 187 -9.53 25.35 10.34
CA SER A 187 -9.04 25.60 11.70
C SER A 187 -9.91 24.94 12.79
N LYS A 188 -11.06 24.38 12.43
CA LYS A 188 -11.97 23.76 13.39
C LYS A 188 -11.63 22.29 13.57
N GLU A 189 -11.49 21.88 14.82
CA GLU A 189 -11.44 20.46 15.19
C GLU A 189 -12.75 19.76 14.82
N PRO A 190 -12.70 18.48 14.43
CA PRO A 190 -13.89 17.73 14.06
C PRO A 190 -14.86 17.63 15.25
N SER A 191 -16.13 17.88 14.97
CA SER A 191 -17.20 17.86 15.99
C SER A 191 -17.66 16.44 16.39
N LYS A 192 -17.15 15.40 15.71
CA LYS A 192 -17.49 14.00 15.92
C LYS A 192 -16.22 13.18 16.09
N GLY A 193 -16.31 12.09 16.85
CA GLY A 193 -15.25 11.08 16.93
C GLY A 193 -15.02 10.38 15.58
N GLY A 194 -13.78 9.96 15.35
CA GLY A 194 -13.34 9.24 14.15
C GLY A 194 -12.48 10.08 13.20
N PRO A 195 -12.19 9.58 11.98
CA PRO A 195 -11.25 10.26 11.09
C PRO A 195 -11.78 11.59 10.53
N ASP A 196 -10.92 12.61 10.51
CA ASP A 196 -11.23 13.98 10.08
C ASP A 196 -11.13 14.13 8.55
N TYR A 197 -12.11 13.58 7.83
CA TYR A 197 -12.16 13.67 6.37
C TYR A 197 -12.47 15.08 5.83
N GLY A 198 -12.68 16.08 6.70
CA GLY A 198 -13.14 17.41 6.34
C GLY A 198 -12.11 18.54 6.49
N ALA A 199 -10.92 18.26 7.03
CA ALA A 199 -9.94 19.32 7.29
C ALA A 199 -9.32 19.93 6.03
N GLY A 200 -9.07 19.13 5.00
CA GLY A 200 -8.53 19.61 3.73
C GLY A 200 -9.61 20.23 2.86
N GLY A 201 -9.48 21.51 2.50
CA GLY A 201 -10.47 22.22 1.69
C GLY A 201 -10.71 21.62 0.29
N ASP A 202 -9.72 20.92 -0.25
CA ASP A 202 -9.80 20.28 -1.58
C ASP A 202 -9.90 18.76 -1.50
N GLY A 203 -9.45 18.17 -0.39
CA GLY A 203 -9.58 16.74 -0.11
C GLY A 203 -8.44 16.16 0.70
N TYR A 204 -8.34 14.84 0.67
CA TYR A 204 -7.42 14.07 1.50
C TYR A 204 -6.99 12.76 0.83
N LEU A 205 -5.92 12.19 1.36
CA LEU A 205 -5.43 10.85 1.08
C LEU A 205 -5.19 10.14 2.41
N VAL A 206 -5.58 8.87 2.51
CA VAL A 206 -5.31 8.03 3.67
C VAL A 206 -4.89 6.62 3.29
N HIS A 207 -3.97 6.07 4.08
CA HIS A 207 -3.52 4.70 4.02
C HIS A 207 -3.47 4.12 5.43
N ARG A 208 -3.95 2.88 5.57
CA ARG A 208 -4.05 2.14 6.82
C ARG A 208 -3.67 0.70 6.56
N PHE A 209 -2.95 0.09 7.49
CA PHE A 209 -2.29 -1.19 7.24
C PHE A 209 -2.56 -2.19 8.35
N TRP A 210 -2.77 -3.46 8.00
CA TRP A 210 -2.27 -4.56 8.81
C TRP A 210 -1.02 -5.08 8.11
N PRO A 211 0.19 -4.72 8.57
CA PRO A 211 1.42 -4.88 7.79
C PRO A 211 1.84 -6.36 7.66
N ARG A 212 1.39 -7.19 8.60
CA ARG A 212 1.66 -8.63 8.58
C ARG A 212 0.55 -9.41 9.26
N CYS A 213 0.04 -10.41 8.56
CA CYS A 213 -1.05 -11.27 9.00
C CYS A 213 -0.76 -12.74 8.64
N SER A 214 -1.34 -13.66 9.40
CA SER A 214 -1.44 -15.07 8.99
C SER A 214 -2.61 -15.27 8.01
N VAL A 215 -2.48 -16.28 7.17
CA VAL A 215 -3.47 -16.62 6.14
C VAL A 215 -3.84 -18.08 6.27
N SER A 216 -5.13 -18.39 6.12
CA SER A 216 -5.63 -19.77 6.03
C SER A 216 -6.72 -19.87 4.96
N GLY A 217 -6.94 -21.07 4.45
CA GLY A 217 -7.92 -21.36 3.40
C GLY A 217 -7.25 -21.66 2.07
N ARG A 218 -7.99 -21.45 0.98
CA ARG A 218 -7.61 -21.91 -0.35
C ARG A 218 -8.13 -20.99 -1.45
N LEU A 219 -7.48 -21.07 -2.60
CA LEU A 219 -7.96 -20.53 -3.86
C LEU A 219 -8.20 -21.69 -4.82
N VAL A 220 -9.12 -21.52 -5.76
CA VAL A 220 -9.21 -22.36 -6.94
C VAL A 220 -8.98 -21.45 -8.14
N VAL A 221 -7.92 -21.69 -8.91
CA VAL A 221 -7.55 -20.90 -10.09
C VAL A 221 -7.47 -21.85 -11.29
N ASN A 222 -8.31 -21.64 -12.30
CA ASN A 222 -8.43 -22.49 -13.48
C ASN A 222 -8.58 -23.99 -13.14
N GLY A 223 -9.39 -24.28 -12.11
CA GLY A 223 -9.64 -25.64 -11.62
C GLY A 223 -8.54 -26.22 -10.71
N GLN A 224 -7.40 -25.53 -10.55
CA GLN A 224 -6.33 -25.96 -9.64
C GLN A 224 -6.51 -25.36 -8.26
N THR A 225 -6.42 -26.20 -7.23
CA THR A 225 -6.47 -25.74 -5.84
C THR A 225 -5.09 -25.23 -5.41
N VAL A 226 -5.07 -24.03 -4.81
CA VAL A 226 -3.89 -23.41 -4.22
C VAL A 226 -4.14 -23.28 -2.72
N GLU A 227 -3.42 -24.07 -1.92
CA GLU A 227 -3.45 -23.97 -0.46
C GLU A 227 -2.72 -22.71 0.00
N LEU A 228 -3.26 -22.02 1.01
CA LEU A 228 -2.70 -20.76 1.51
C LEU A 228 -1.96 -20.89 2.84
N GLU A 229 -1.85 -22.10 3.39
CA GLU A 229 -1.13 -22.35 4.63
C GLU A 229 0.33 -21.89 4.54
N GLY A 230 0.85 -21.30 5.62
CA GLY A 230 2.20 -20.73 5.63
C GLY A 230 2.38 -19.39 4.88
N SER A 231 1.34 -18.88 4.22
CA SER A 231 1.37 -17.57 3.56
C SER A 231 1.31 -16.41 4.55
N ARG A 232 1.69 -15.23 4.07
CA ARG A 232 1.60 -13.97 4.82
C ARG A 232 0.83 -12.94 4.04
N ALA A 233 0.13 -12.07 4.75
CA ALA A 233 -0.65 -11.02 4.11
C ALA A 233 -0.34 -9.63 4.67
N ILE A 234 -0.48 -8.65 3.78
CA ILE A 234 -0.72 -7.26 4.15
C ILE A 234 -2.16 -6.91 3.76
N PHE A 235 -2.88 -6.26 4.67
CA PHE A 235 -4.16 -5.62 4.40
C PHE A 235 -3.94 -4.12 4.31
N VAL A 236 -4.45 -3.50 3.24
CA VAL A 236 -4.39 -2.06 3.01
C VAL A 236 -5.80 -1.52 2.83
N HIS A 237 -6.20 -0.55 3.65
CA HIS A 237 -7.40 0.25 3.44
C HIS A 237 -6.99 1.67 3.08
N ALA A 238 -7.26 2.07 1.84
CA ALA A 238 -6.87 3.38 1.33
C ALA A 238 -8.08 4.17 0.83
N ILE A 239 -8.02 5.49 0.97
CA ILE A 239 -9.03 6.39 0.41
C ILE A 239 -8.33 7.57 -0.25
N GLN A 240 -8.70 7.81 -1.50
CA GLN A 240 -8.41 9.03 -2.25
C GLN A 240 -9.69 9.87 -2.26
N GLY A 241 -9.74 10.89 -1.41
CA GLY A 241 -10.90 11.77 -1.21
C GLY A 241 -10.90 12.99 -2.13
N MET A 242 -10.30 12.90 -3.32
CA MET A 242 -10.27 13.97 -4.33
C MET A 242 -9.99 13.40 -5.72
N ARG A 243 -9.93 14.28 -6.73
CA ARG A 243 -9.60 13.91 -8.11
C ARG A 243 -8.20 13.29 -8.18
N PRO A 244 -8.04 12.03 -8.62
CA PRO A 244 -6.74 11.34 -8.59
C PRO A 244 -5.64 12.06 -9.37
N ASN A 245 -5.99 12.71 -10.48
CA ASN A 245 -5.06 13.46 -11.35
C ASN A 245 -4.48 14.72 -10.70
N LEU A 246 -4.92 15.10 -9.50
CA LEU A 246 -4.40 16.23 -8.72
C LEU A 246 -3.57 15.78 -7.50
N ILE A 247 -3.55 14.48 -7.19
CA ILE A 247 -2.90 13.96 -5.98
C ILE A 247 -1.41 13.80 -6.21
N ALA A 248 -1.03 12.99 -7.20
CA ALA A 248 0.34 12.55 -7.38
C ALA A 248 0.72 12.36 -8.85
N SER A 249 2.00 12.59 -9.15
CA SER A 249 2.64 12.30 -10.44
C SER A 249 3.34 10.94 -10.45
N ARG A 250 3.70 10.42 -9.27
CA ARG A 250 4.39 9.15 -9.08
C ARG A 250 3.97 8.47 -7.78
N TRP A 251 3.97 7.13 -7.78
CA TRP A 251 3.76 6.30 -6.59
C TRP A 251 4.79 5.18 -6.53
N ASN A 252 5.20 4.81 -5.32
CA ASN A 252 6.00 3.63 -5.04
C ASN A 252 5.36 2.85 -3.89
N PHE A 253 5.17 1.55 -4.08
CA PHE A 253 4.71 0.64 -3.04
C PHE A 253 5.68 -0.53 -2.89
N CYS A 254 6.14 -0.74 -1.66
CA CYS A 254 6.99 -1.85 -1.26
C CYS A 254 6.22 -2.73 -0.29
N ASN A 255 6.05 -4.01 -0.64
CA ASN A 255 5.54 -5.05 0.25
C ASN A 255 6.55 -6.21 0.27
N PHE A 256 7.51 -6.13 1.17
CA PHE A 256 8.41 -7.25 1.46
C PHE A 256 7.81 -8.12 2.55
N GLN A 257 7.76 -9.43 2.31
CA GLN A 257 7.35 -10.43 3.28
C GLN A 257 8.35 -11.58 3.31
N SER A 258 8.83 -11.94 4.51
CA SER A 258 9.37 -13.27 4.73
C SER A 258 8.22 -14.28 4.81
N VAL A 259 8.44 -15.44 4.20
CA VAL A 259 7.53 -16.59 4.21
C VAL A 259 8.38 -17.85 4.29
N ARG A 260 7.77 -18.97 4.71
CA ARG A 260 8.47 -20.26 4.73
C ARG A 260 8.89 -20.69 3.30
N PRO A 261 10.09 -21.28 3.12
CA PRO A 261 10.45 -21.96 1.87
C PRO A 261 9.48 -23.11 1.52
N LEU A 262 9.33 -23.42 0.23
CA LEU A 262 8.42 -24.49 -0.24
C LEU A 262 8.97 -25.90 0.09
N ASP A 263 10.29 -26.09 0.03
CA ASP A 263 10.98 -27.38 0.17
C ASP A 263 11.60 -27.58 1.56
N SER A 264 10.79 -27.65 2.62
CA SER A 264 11.24 -27.95 3.99
C SER A 264 11.44 -29.46 4.23
N SER A 265 12.16 -30.13 3.34
CA SER A 265 12.51 -31.56 3.46
C SER A 265 13.94 -31.79 3.95
N ALA A 266 14.70 -30.73 4.24
CA ALA A 266 16.06 -30.77 4.75
C ALA A 266 16.13 -29.91 6.02
N GLY A 267 16.07 -30.55 7.18
CA GLY A 267 15.94 -29.95 8.52
C GLY A 267 17.07 -29.04 8.97
N GLY A 268 17.21 -27.85 8.37
CA GLY A 268 18.15 -26.79 8.74
C GLY A 268 17.45 -25.56 9.34
N ALA A 269 18.21 -24.71 10.04
CA ALA A 269 17.72 -23.50 10.71
C ALA A 269 17.10 -22.44 9.77
N GLU A 270 17.23 -22.58 8.45
CA GLU A 270 16.58 -21.73 7.44
C GLU A 270 15.12 -22.16 7.10
N GLU A 271 14.56 -23.17 7.78
CA GLU A 271 13.19 -23.69 7.54
C GLU A 271 12.06 -22.85 8.14
N THR A 272 12.34 -21.94 9.08
CA THR A 272 11.29 -21.20 9.78
C THR A 272 11.12 -19.79 9.22
N ASP A 273 9.88 -19.35 9.03
CA ASP A 273 9.59 -17.96 8.66
C ASP A 273 10.06 -17.02 9.78
N PRO A 274 11.03 -16.11 9.52
CA PRO A 274 11.61 -15.25 10.55
C PRO A 274 10.70 -14.12 11.03
N GLY A 275 9.48 -14.00 10.49
CA GLY A 275 8.52 -13.05 11.03
C GLY A 275 8.72 -11.60 10.56
N VAL A 276 9.22 -11.39 9.34
CA VAL A 276 9.65 -10.07 8.87
C VAL A 276 8.74 -9.53 7.77
N SER A 277 8.32 -8.28 7.93
CA SER A 277 7.66 -7.50 6.90
C SER A 277 8.23 -6.08 6.86
N LEU A 278 8.49 -5.58 5.64
CA LEU A 278 8.86 -4.20 5.42
C LEU A 278 7.84 -3.61 4.43
N THR A 279 7.16 -2.56 4.86
CA THR A 279 6.15 -1.86 4.05
C THR A 279 6.57 -0.42 3.84
N LEU A 280 6.43 0.09 2.61
CA LEU A 280 6.60 1.52 2.31
C LEU A 280 5.60 1.92 1.23
N MET A 281 4.84 2.98 1.48
CA MET A 281 3.98 3.65 0.51
C MET A 281 4.49 5.08 0.35
N GLU A 282 4.83 5.46 -0.87
CA GLU A 282 5.36 6.78 -1.20
C GLU A 282 4.67 7.35 -2.43
N PHE A 283 4.45 8.66 -2.44
CA PHE A 283 4.00 9.37 -3.61
C PHE A 283 4.65 10.73 -3.75
N THR A 284 4.80 11.19 -4.98
CA THR A 284 5.21 12.55 -5.29
C THR A 284 4.01 13.34 -5.77
N THR A 285 3.74 14.49 -5.15
CA THR A 285 2.59 15.33 -5.50
C THR A 285 2.73 15.93 -6.90
N VAL A 286 1.60 16.19 -7.56
CA VAL A 286 1.61 16.86 -8.87
C VAL A 286 2.20 18.27 -8.73
N PRO A 287 3.20 18.66 -9.54
CA PRO A 287 3.76 20.01 -9.49
C PRO A 287 2.73 21.08 -9.78
N GLY A 288 2.84 22.20 -9.07
CA GLY A 288 2.03 23.40 -9.32
C GLY A 288 0.58 23.31 -8.85
N SER A 289 0.04 22.10 -8.61
CA SER A 289 -1.34 21.93 -8.12
C SER A 289 -1.53 22.45 -6.70
N TYR A 290 -0.55 22.18 -5.82
CA TYR A 290 -0.59 22.53 -4.39
C TYR A 290 0.74 23.09 -3.86
N GLY A 291 1.54 23.67 -4.76
CA GLY A 291 2.90 24.15 -4.49
C GLY A 291 3.97 23.32 -5.22
N PRO A 292 5.25 23.44 -4.82
CA PRO A 292 6.32 22.60 -5.33
C PRO A 292 6.04 21.11 -5.09
N PRO A 293 6.45 20.21 -6.00
CA PRO A 293 6.28 18.77 -5.79
C PRO A 293 6.97 18.32 -4.51
N GLN A 294 6.26 17.55 -3.70
CA GLN A 294 6.72 16.95 -2.46
C GLN A 294 6.61 15.44 -2.56
N THR A 295 7.64 14.74 -2.13
CA THR A 295 7.59 13.28 -1.96
C THR A 295 7.23 12.98 -0.51
N ILE A 296 6.17 12.21 -0.33
CA ILE A 296 5.60 11.86 0.97
C ILE A 296 5.60 10.35 1.08
N SER A 297 6.23 9.82 2.11
CA SER A 297 6.34 8.39 2.38
C SER A 297 5.89 8.04 3.80
N ILE A 298 5.32 6.86 3.95
CA ILE A 298 5.02 6.21 5.23
C ILE A 298 5.37 4.73 5.13
N GLY A 299 5.77 4.11 6.23
CA GLY A 299 6.15 2.71 6.23
C GLY A 299 6.29 2.11 7.62
N SER A 300 6.58 0.82 7.66
CA SER A 300 6.74 0.07 8.91
C SER A 300 7.80 -1.03 8.79
N ILE A 301 8.47 -1.28 9.92
CA ILE A 301 9.39 -2.40 10.12
C ILE A 301 8.74 -3.38 11.10
N VAL A 302 8.51 -4.61 10.66
CA VAL A 302 8.07 -5.74 11.48
C VAL A 302 9.18 -6.79 11.49
N VAL A 303 9.58 -7.26 12.68
CA VAL A 303 10.61 -8.29 12.85
C VAL A 303 10.15 -9.27 13.92
N GLY A 304 10.32 -10.58 13.69
CA GLY A 304 9.90 -11.61 14.64
C GLY A 304 8.42 -11.55 14.99
N ASP A 305 7.57 -11.24 14.01
CA ASP A 305 6.12 -11.03 14.18
C ASP A 305 5.78 -9.97 15.25
N LYS A 306 6.64 -8.95 15.40
CA LYS A 306 6.43 -7.78 16.25
C LYS A 306 6.62 -6.49 15.46
N LEU A 307 5.70 -5.53 15.60
CA LEU A 307 5.87 -4.20 15.03
C LEU A 307 6.99 -3.46 15.78
N VAL A 308 8.10 -3.18 15.09
CA VAL A 308 9.29 -2.55 15.68
C VAL A 308 9.22 -1.03 15.59
N GLY A 309 8.81 -0.50 14.44
CA GLY A 309 8.89 0.93 14.17
C GLY A 309 8.05 1.36 12.98
N LEU A 310 7.62 2.62 13.00
CA LEU A 310 7.03 3.31 11.86
C LEU A 310 7.99 4.38 11.35
N CYS A 311 8.05 4.55 10.03
CA CYS A 311 8.86 5.57 9.39
C CYS A 311 7.98 6.44 8.50
N CYS A 312 8.43 7.66 8.25
CA CYS A 312 7.77 8.56 7.33
C CYS A 312 8.73 9.66 6.87
N SER A 313 8.45 10.24 5.70
CA SER A 313 9.16 11.41 5.18
C SER A 313 8.17 12.32 4.44
N PRO A 314 8.33 13.66 4.51
CA PRO A 314 9.27 14.38 5.37
C PRO A 314 8.85 14.31 6.83
N ASN A 315 9.82 14.30 7.75
CA ASN A 315 9.64 14.48 9.18
C ASN A 315 10.71 15.45 9.72
N PRO A 316 10.43 16.32 10.70
CA PRO A 316 11.43 17.25 11.24
C PRO A 316 12.54 16.59 12.07
N SER A 317 12.39 15.32 12.47
CA SER A 317 13.38 14.60 13.25
C SER A 317 14.28 13.74 12.37
N GLU A 318 15.59 13.74 12.63
CA GLU A 318 16.56 12.85 11.98
C GLU A 318 16.44 11.38 12.45
N LEU A 319 15.61 11.09 13.45
CA LEU A 319 15.38 9.73 13.96
C LEU A 319 14.39 8.93 13.11
N VAL A 320 13.73 9.60 12.18
CA VAL A 320 12.66 9.06 11.33
C VAL A 320 12.93 9.48 9.90
N ASP A 321 13.04 8.52 9.00
CA ASP A 321 13.04 8.81 7.56
C ASP A 321 12.59 7.58 6.77
N SER A 322 12.10 7.81 5.56
CA SER A 322 11.85 6.74 4.62
C SER A 322 11.91 7.22 3.19
N GLN A 323 12.56 6.44 2.34
CA GLN A 323 12.86 6.87 0.99
C GLN A 323 12.82 5.71 0.00
N THR A 324 12.27 5.98 -1.18
CA THR A 324 12.49 5.18 -2.39
C THR A 324 13.40 5.91 -3.36
N VAL A 325 14.40 5.20 -3.90
CA VAL A 325 15.33 5.74 -4.91
C VAL A 325 15.30 4.85 -6.15
N HIS A 326 14.90 5.43 -7.27
CA HIS A 326 15.00 4.83 -8.60
C HIS A 326 16.45 4.99 -9.10
N GLN A 327 17.20 3.89 -9.19
CA GLN A 327 18.63 3.91 -9.46
C GLN A 327 18.95 3.85 -10.96
N ALA A 328 19.95 4.63 -11.35
CA ALA A 328 20.49 4.68 -12.70
C ALA A 328 21.27 3.40 -13.07
N PRO A 329 21.38 3.06 -14.37
CA PRO A 329 20.83 3.79 -15.51
C PRO A 329 19.30 3.76 -15.55
N LEU A 330 18.70 4.88 -15.94
CA LEU A 330 17.30 4.92 -16.30
C LEU A 330 17.19 4.59 -17.79
N LEU A 331 16.30 3.65 -18.13
CA LEU A 331 16.13 3.15 -19.48
C LEU A 331 14.78 3.61 -20.03
N HIS A 332 14.80 4.13 -21.25
CA HIS A 332 13.56 4.49 -21.93
C HIS A 332 12.77 3.23 -22.32
N ASP A 333 11.58 3.10 -21.75
CA ASP A 333 10.64 2.03 -22.05
C ASP A 333 9.80 2.40 -23.27
N LEU A 334 10.01 1.71 -24.38
CA LEU A 334 9.32 2.00 -25.65
C LEU A 334 7.83 1.68 -25.60
N ASP A 335 7.37 0.82 -24.68
CA ASP A 335 5.94 0.46 -24.59
C ASP A 335 5.12 1.57 -23.94
N THR A 336 5.71 2.26 -22.96
CA THR A 336 5.00 3.22 -22.10
C THR A 336 5.47 4.66 -22.31
N GLY A 337 6.68 4.86 -22.81
CA GLY A 337 7.36 6.14 -22.94
C GLY A 337 8.13 6.60 -21.71
N TYR A 338 8.04 5.90 -20.58
CA TYR A 338 8.67 6.33 -19.31
C TYR A 338 10.12 5.90 -19.17
N GLN A 339 10.82 6.54 -18.24
CA GLN A 339 12.16 6.15 -17.81
C GLN A 339 12.07 5.13 -16.68
N ALA A 340 12.28 3.85 -17.01
CA ALA A 340 12.27 2.77 -16.03
C ALA A 340 13.65 2.63 -15.35
N PRO A 341 13.71 2.41 -14.03
CA PRO A 341 14.98 2.27 -13.32
C PRO A 341 15.65 0.92 -13.56
N SER A 342 16.96 0.87 -13.35
CA SER A 342 17.73 -0.38 -13.35
C SER A 342 17.62 -1.15 -12.02
N ALA A 343 17.40 -0.43 -10.93
CA ALA A 343 17.14 -0.97 -9.61
C ALA A 343 16.31 0.03 -8.80
N ILE A 344 15.61 -0.47 -7.78
CA ILE A 344 14.85 0.37 -6.85
C ILE A 344 15.36 0.09 -5.44
N LYS A 345 15.87 1.12 -4.79
CA LYS A 345 16.35 1.06 -3.41
C LYS A 345 15.28 1.61 -2.47
N PHE A 346 15.02 0.90 -1.39
CA PHE A 346 14.13 1.34 -0.31
C PHE A 346 14.90 1.39 1.00
N GLN A 347 14.62 2.43 1.79
CA GLN A 347 15.25 2.66 3.08
C GLN A 347 14.20 3.06 4.12
N TRP A 348 14.38 2.51 5.32
CA TRP A 348 13.57 2.80 6.50
C TRP A 348 14.50 3.21 7.63
N LEU A 349 14.15 4.29 8.31
CA LEU A 349 14.68 4.66 9.61
C LEU A 349 13.48 4.98 10.49
N ALA A 350 13.31 4.20 11.56
CA ALA A 350 12.13 4.26 12.40
C ALA A 350 12.51 4.25 13.87
N PRO A 351 11.99 5.14 14.72
CA PRO A 351 12.15 5.03 16.17
C PRO A 351 11.58 3.70 16.65
N VAL A 352 12.31 3.04 17.55
CA VAL A 352 11.85 1.78 18.16
C VAL A 352 10.67 2.08 19.07
N LEU A 353 9.53 1.46 18.77
CA LEU A 353 8.31 1.55 19.56
C LEU A 353 8.51 0.88 20.92
N ASN A 354 7.91 1.46 21.96
CA ASN A 354 7.97 0.94 23.33
C ASN A 354 9.40 0.70 23.87
N SER A 355 10.37 1.48 23.40
CA SER A 355 11.75 1.40 23.90
C SER A 355 11.80 1.80 25.38
N SER A 356 12.42 0.96 26.21
CA SER A 356 12.72 1.25 27.62
C SER A 356 14.04 2.00 27.81
N ALA A 357 14.72 2.37 26.71
CA ALA A 357 15.99 3.08 26.76
C ALA A 357 15.81 4.55 27.21
N SER A 358 16.83 5.09 27.89
CA SER A 358 16.83 6.50 28.33
C SER A 358 16.95 7.51 27.20
N ALA A 359 17.41 7.07 26.01
CA ALA A 359 17.49 7.87 24.80
C ALA A 359 16.73 7.17 23.66
N PRO A 360 16.06 7.91 22.76
CA PRO A 360 15.37 7.32 21.63
C PRO A 360 16.38 6.66 20.68
N THR A 361 16.13 5.40 20.35
CA THR A 361 16.93 4.61 19.42
C THR A 361 16.10 4.28 18.19
N SER A 362 16.73 4.19 17.02
CA SER A 362 16.05 3.84 15.77
C SER A 362 16.45 2.47 15.25
N ALA A 363 15.48 1.78 14.67
CA ALA A 363 15.66 0.64 13.79
C ALA A 363 15.89 1.15 12.36
N ALA A 364 16.74 0.46 11.60
CA ALA A 364 16.97 0.75 10.20
C ALA A 364 16.77 -0.51 9.34
N ALA A 365 16.26 -0.32 8.13
CA ALA A 365 16.21 -1.37 7.12
C ALA A 365 16.59 -0.81 5.75
N GLU A 366 17.19 -1.66 4.93
CA GLU A 366 17.53 -1.35 3.55
C GLU A 366 17.29 -2.58 2.67
N LEU A 367 16.70 -2.38 1.50
CA LEU A 367 16.65 -3.40 0.46
C LEU A 367 16.81 -2.78 -0.92
N VAL A 368 17.42 -3.53 -1.82
CA VAL A 368 17.61 -3.16 -3.23
C VAL A 368 16.94 -4.21 -4.10
N LEU A 369 15.93 -3.77 -4.85
CA LEU A 369 15.34 -4.52 -5.93
C LEU A 369 16.18 -4.32 -7.19
N ASP A 370 17.14 -5.23 -7.43
CA ASP A 370 17.87 -5.27 -8.70
C ASP A 370 16.96 -5.84 -9.80
N LEU A 371 16.56 -4.98 -10.73
CA LEU A 371 15.70 -5.35 -11.86
C LEU A 371 16.50 -5.98 -12.99
N GLN A 372 17.83 -6.03 -12.90
CA GLN A 372 18.75 -6.55 -13.92
C GLN A 372 18.39 -6.03 -15.32
N ALA A 373 18.12 -4.73 -15.36
CA ALA A 373 17.52 -4.10 -16.49
C ALA A 373 18.41 -4.14 -17.73
N LYS A 374 17.86 -4.66 -18.83
CA LYS A 374 18.59 -4.78 -20.09
C LYS A 374 17.75 -4.26 -21.25
N ARG A 375 18.40 -3.48 -22.11
CA ARG A 375 17.90 -3.15 -23.44
C ARG A 375 18.34 -4.27 -24.39
N LEU A 376 17.38 -4.97 -25.01
CA LEU A 376 17.69 -6.07 -25.93
C LEU A 376 18.18 -5.57 -27.28
N SER A 377 17.58 -4.47 -27.78
CA SER A 377 17.99 -3.80 -29.02
C SER A 377 17.47 -2.36 -29.07
N ASP A 378 17.86 -1.59 -30.10
CA ASP A 378 17.36 -0.23 -30.27
C ASP A 378 15.85 -0.14 -30.56
N LYS A 379 15.25 -1.27 -30.96
CA LYS A 379 13.85 -1.38 -31.41
C LYS A 379 12.95 -2.13 -30.43
N GLU A 380 13.51 -2.73 -29.39
CA GLU A 380 12.77 -3.52 -28.41
C GLU A 380 12.71 -2.81 -27.07
N SER A 381 11.61 -3.05 -26.38
CA SER A 381 11.37 -2.54 -25.05
C SER A 381 12.33 -3.16 -24.02
N TYR A 382 12.40 -2.50 -22.87
CA TYR A 382 13.21 -2.88 -21.73
C TYR A 382 12.70 -4.19 -21.08
N VAL A 383 13.62 -5.12 -20.79
CA VAL A 383 13.33 -6.36 -20.06
C VAL A 383 13.95 -6.31 -18.67
N THR A 384 13.21 -6.84 -17.70
CA THR A 384 13.50 -6.73 -16.27
C THR A 384 13.24 -8.07 -15.61
N LYS A 385 14.01 -8.39 -14.58
CA LYS A 385 13.79 -9.56 -13.74
C LYS A 385 12.49 -9.41 -12.93
N GLY A 386 11.60 -10.38 -13.12
CA GLY A 386 10.36 -10.57 -12.37
C GLY A 386 9.31 -9.46 -12.56
N LEU A 387 9.34 -8.77 -13.72
CA LEU A 387 8.20 -7.97 -14.16
C LEU A 387 7.00 -8.90 -14.34
N ILE A 388 5.90 -8.57 -13.66
CA ILE A 388 4.62 -9.26 -13.85
C ILE A 388 3.86 -8.60 -14.99
N GLU A 389 3.66 -7.28 -14.92
CA GLU A 389 2.88 -6.54 -15.91
C GLU A 389 3.13 -5.03 -15.81
N LYS A 390 2.94 -4.33 -16.95
CA LYS A 390 2.83 -2.88 -17.06
C LYS A 390 1.35 -2.54 -17.30
N VAL A 391 0.65 -2.08 -16.26
CA VAL A 391 -0.79 -1.82 -16.30
C VAL A 391 -1.04 -0.44 -16.88
N ASP A 392 -1.63 -0.37 -18.08
CA ASP A 392 -2.17 0.88 -18.62
C ASP A 392 -3.44 1.26 -17.83
N VAL A 393 -3.33 2.22 -16.92
CA VAL A 393 -4.44 2.62 -16.05
C VAL A 393 -5.60 3.17 -16.89
N MET A 394 -5.29 3.85 -18.00
CA MET A 394 -6.33 4.35 -18.90
C MET A 394 -7.06 3.18 -19.56
N ALA A 395 -6.38 2.09 -19.93
CA ALA A 395 -7.08 0.91 -20.47
C ALA A 395 -8.07 0.31 -19.46
N GLN A 396 -7.82 0.44 -18.16
CA GLN A 396 -8.66 -0.14 -17.10
C GLN A 396 -9.84 0.75 -16.67
N ILE A 397 -9.85 2.04 -17.01
CA ILE A 397 -10.92 2.96 -16.62
C ILE A 397 -12.12 2.85 -17.59
N PRO A 398 -13.37 2.74 -17.09
CA PRO A 398 -14.56 2.79 -17.95
C PRO A 398 -14.64 4.08 -18.78
N TYR A 399 -15.12 3.97 -20.03
CA TYR A 399 -15.11 5.07 -21.00
C TYR A 399 -15.75 6.38 -20.51
N LEU A 400 -16.83 6.30 -19.71
CA LEU A 400 -17.52 7.48 -19.19
C LEU A 400 -16.66 8.28 -18.18
N VAL A 401 -15.84 7.58 -17.39
CA VAL A 401 -14.92 8.20 -16.42
C VAL A 401 -13.74 8.86 -17.13
N LYS A 402 -13.26 8.28 -18.25
CA LYS A 402 -12.19 8.88 -19.08
C LYS A 402 -12.52 10.32 -19.49
N LYS A 403 -13.77 10.59 -19.89
CA LYS A 403 -14.21 11.93 -20.33
C LYS A 403 -14.17 13.00 -19.24
N VAL A 404 -14.32 12.60 -17.97
CA VAL A 404 -14.28 13.52 -16.82
C VAL A 404 -12.82 13.81 -16.41
N ILE A 405 -11.91 12.86 -16.66
CA ILE A 405 -10.49 12.94 -16.30
C ILE A 405 -9.63 13.52 -17.44
N SER A 406 -10.09 13.43 -18.70
CA SER A 406 -9.34 13.82 -19.91
C SER A 406 -9.08 15.32 -20.10
N ALA A 407 -9.18 16.13 -19.05
CA ALA A 407 -8.80 17.54 -19.06
C ALA A 407 -7.30 17.77 -18.72
N VAL A 408 -6.54 16.73 -18.39
CA VAL A 408 -5.09 16.82 -18.14
C VAL A 408 -4.34 16.24 -19.35
N ALA A 409 -3.52 17.08 -19.96
CA ALA A 409 -2.84 16.86 -21.23
C ALA A 409 -1.94 15.61 -21.26
N GLY A 410 -2.09 14.77 -22.28
CA GLY A 410 -1.04 13.91 -22.85
C GLY A 410 -0.46 12.75 -22.02
N ALA A 411 -0.68 12.71 -20.70
CA ALA A 411 -0.12 11.70 -19.79
C ALA A 411 -0.84 10.34 -19.91
N ARG A 412 -0.06 9.25 -20.03
CA ARG A 412 -0.57 7.87 -20.04
C ARG A 412 -0.12 7.16 -18.75
N PRO A 413 -0.92 7.17 -17.67
CA PRO A 413 -0.51 6.54 -16.42
C PRO A 413 -0.28 5.03 -16.57
N TYR A 414 0.92 4.58 -16.19
CA TYR A 414 1.27 3.16 -16.10
C TYR A 414 1.66 2.76 -14.68
N ILE A 415 1.26 1.56 -14.27
CA ILE A 415 1.74 0.90 -13.06
C ILE A 415 2.61 -0.27 -13.45
N TYR A 416 3.88 -0.22 -13.08
CA TYR A 416 4.80 -1.34 -13.21
C TYR A 416 4.68 -2.20 -11.96
N THR A 417 4.54 -3.51 -12.15
CA THR A 417 4.41 -4.46 -11.05
C THR A 417 5.49 -5.53 -11.14
N TRP A 418 6.25 -5.71 -10.07
CA TRP A 418 7.32 -6.70 -9.96
C TRP A 418 7.11 -7.62 -8.77
N LEU A 419 7.58 -8.86 -8.90
CA LEU A 419 7.60 -9.85 -7.83
C LEU A 419 8.92 -10.59 -7.85
N ASN A 420 9.82 -10.26 -6.93
CA ASN A 420 11.17 -10.81 -6.91
C ASN A 420 11.53 -11.38 -5.53
N PRO A 421 12.27 -12.50 -5.47
CA PRO A 421 13.02 -12.83 -4.26
C PRO A 421 14.10 -11.76 -4.06
N VAL A 422 14.19 -11.21 -2.85
CA VAL A 422 15.17 -10.19 -2.47
C VAL A 422 15.71 -10.46 -1.07
N SER A 423 16.80 -9.77 -0.72
CA SER A 423 17.33 -9.78 0.64
C SER A 423 17.19 -8.38 1.23
N ALA A 424 16.70 -8.30 2.46
CA ALA A 424 16.67 -7.07 3.24
C ALA A 424 17.75 -7.12 4.32
N THR A 425 18.46 -6.02 4.49
CA THR A 425 19.39 -5.82 5.61
C THR A 425 18.68 -5.02 6.68
N ILE A 426 18.68 -5.51 7.91
CA ILE A 426 18.00 -4.87 9.04
C ILE A 426 19.00 -4.68 10.18
N THR A 427 19.00 -3.48 10.76
CA THR A 427 19.76 -3.14 11.96
C THR A 427 18.80 -2.74 13.07
N LEU A 428 18.86 -3.43 14.20
CA LEU A 428 18.04 -3.17 15.38
C LEU A 428 18.94 -2.92 16.61
N PRO A 429 18.55 -2.00 17.51
CA PRO A 429 19.12 -1.98 18.86
C PRO A 429 18.98 -3.36 19.53
N ASN A 430 19.99 -3.78 20.28
CA ASN A 430 20.02 -5.11 20.91
C ASN A 430 18.81 -5.34 21.83
N ALA A 431 18.35 -4.30 22.52
CA ALA A 431 17.15 -4.33 23.37
C ALA A 431 15.83 -4.47 22.59
N ALA A 432 15.84 -4.20 21.28
CA ALA A 432 14.68 -4.28 20.39
C ALA A 432 14.62 -5.61 19.61
N LEU A 433 15.64 -6.48 19.73
CA LEU A 433 15.63 -7.79 19.08
C LEU A 433 14.51 -8.67 19.67
N PRO A 434 13.62 -9.23 18.84
CA PRO A 434 12.60 -10.15 19.31
C PRO A 434 13.21 -11.40 19.95
N SER A 435 12.64 -11.85 21.07
CA SER A 435 13.00 -13.11 21.70
C SER A 435 12.69 -14.28 20.76
N GLY A 436 13.64 -15.18 20.53
CA GLY A 436 13.44 -16.35 19.68
C GLY A 436 13.56 -16.07 18.18
N LEU A 437 14.08 -14.90 17.77
CA LEU A 437 14.41 -14.63 16.37
C LEU A 437 15.42 -15.66 15.85
N ALA A 438 14.97 -16.56 14.98
CA ALA A 438 15.80 -17.63 14.39
C ALA A 438 16.63 -17.12 13.19
N ILE A 439 17.34 -16.01 13.36
CA ILE A 439 18.23 -15.45 12.34
C ILE A 439 19.61 -15.22 12.96
N LYS A 440 20.66 -15.55 12.21
CA LYS A 440 22.03 -15.22 12.61
C LYS A 440 22.22 -13.70 12.59
N THR A 441 22.57 -13.13 13.73
CA THR A 441 22.89 -11.71 13.89
C THR A 441 24.39 -11.49 13.94
N GLU A 442 24.82 -10.31 13.50
CA GLU A 442 26.19 -9.80 13.59
C GLU A 442 26.17 -8.44 14.31
N PRO A 443 27.19 -8.09 15.12
CA PRO A 443 27.26 -6.75 15.72
C PRO A 443 27.33 -5.67 14.63
N ALA A 444 26.47 -4.66 14.70
CA ALA A 444 26.60 -3.44 13.89
C ALA A 444 27.45 -2.39 14.60
N ASP A 445 27.20 -2.23 15.90
CA ASP A 445 28.00 -1.45 16.84
C ASP A 445 27.88 -2.09 18.25
N ALA A 446 28.24 -1.35 19.31
CA ALA A 446 28.20 -1.87 20.68
C ALA A 446 26.78 -2.22 21.16
N ASP A 447 25.76 -1.50 20.68
CA ASP A 447 24.40 -1.54 21.21
C ASP A 447 23.36 -1.99 20.17
N SER A 448 23.79 -2.35 18.96
CA SER A 448 22.93 -2.81 17.88
C SER A 448 23.46 -4.03 17.13
N SER A 449 22.51 -4.80 16.59
CA SER A 449 22.74 -5.98 15.79
C SER A 449 22.20 -5.79 14.39
N LYS A 450 22.91 -6.33 13.42
CA LYS A 450 22.55 -6.38 12.01
C LYS A 450 22.35 -7.81 11.56
N PHE A 451 21.40 -8.02 10.66
CA PHE A 451 21.13 -9.33 10.05
C PHE A 451 20.52 -9.15 8.67
N VAL A 452 20.59 -10.23 7.88
CA VAL A 452 20.03 -10.30 6.53
C VAL A 452 18.85 -11.26 6.52
N VAL A 453 17.78 -10.87 5.86
CA VAL A 453 16.54 -11.65 5.75
C VAL A 453 16.20 -11.85 4.30
N HIS A 454 16.00 -13.11 3.91
CA HIS A 454 15.51 -13.46 2.59
C HIS A 454 13.98 -13.47 2.59
N GLY A 455 13.40 -12.92 1.53
CA GLY A 455 11.95 -12.85 1.38
C GLY A 455 11.56 -12.47 -0.03
N HIS A 456 10.30 -12.12 -0.20
CA HIS A 456 9.74 -11.78 -1.49
C HIS A 456 9.19 -10.37 -1.45
N LEU A 457 9.57 -9.58 -2.45
CA LEU A 457 9.10 -8.22 -2.63
C LEU A 457 8.09 -8.20 -3.77
N PHE A 458 6.86 -7.85 -3.43
CA PHE A 458 5.93 -7.30 -4.40
C PHE A 458 6.10 -5.78 -4.43
N ASN A 459 6.41 -5.23 -5.60
CA ASN A 459 6.59 -3.80 -5.81
C ASN A 459 5.64 -3.27 -6.87
N GLU A 460 5.05 -2.10 -6.61
CA GLU A 460 4.39 -1.29 -7.62
C GLU A 460 5.12 0.05 -7.77
N ALA A 461 5.38 0.48 -9.00
CA ALA A 461 5.85 1.84 -9.31
C ALA A 461 4.94 2.45 -10.38
N THR A 462 4.30 3.57 -10.04
CA THR A 462 3.41 4.27 -10.95
C THR A 462 4.10 5.50 -11.52
N PHE A 463 4.03 5.64 -12.85
CA PHE A 463 4.48 6.83 -13.56
C PHE A 463 3.29 7.45 -14.28
N ILE A 464 2.94 8.69 -13.91
CA ILE A 464 1.76 9.39 -14.43
C ILE A 464 2.22 10.51 -15.36
N SER A 465 3.16 11.34 -14.93
CA SER A 465 3.76 12.39 -15.76
C SER A 465 5.23 12.53 -15.41
N ASP A 466 6.10 12.55 -16.42
CA ASP A 466 7.44 13.12 -16.27
C ASP A 466 7.25 14.64 -16.30
N LEU A 467 7.54 15.28 -15.18
CA LEU A 467 7.20 16.67 -14.88
C LEU A 467 7.69 17.66 -15.95
#